data_AF-A0A8H8MZT3-F1
#
_entry.id   AF-A0A8H8MZT3-F1
#
_cell.length_a   1.000
_cell.length_b   1.000
_cell.length_c   1.000
_cell.angle_alpha   90.00
_cell.angle_beta   90.00
_cell.angle_gamma   90.00
#
_symmetry.space_group_name_H-M   'P 1'
#
loop_
_entity.id
_entity.type
_entity.pdbx_description
1 polymer ?
#
loop_
_entity_poly.entity_id
_entity_poly.type
_entity_poly.pdbx_seq_one_letter_code
_entity_poly.pdbx_strand_id
1 'polypeptide(L)'
;MMRDERRHLPSHNFAALLVHDLLFNRGGIQAADGPIKQAIYRHKTRLQAELAKTKIRRGAQSNQDLEQPSDPRAAKIPRYLRVNQNMWSIEEAVEYYSAREYVASSVVGLPLQNQFSHDIHVPDLFIFNSNYPLHSDEAYKTGKMIAQDKASCFPALVLNPPISKDACVIDATAAPGNKTSHLSSLMKNQGNIFAFERNQRRFQTLKDMLRKTGCINVDPILGDFLDQDPNNELFARVTHILLDPSCSGSGIVNRLDYLTSENTRDDAPRLASLSIFQRKMILHAMKFPAVTRIVYSTCSIHIEENEAVVEAVLRERPWSQEFILAHRTQVLPNWDRRGALHGALSLDQMNSLVRCSPGEDIPGTNGFFVACFVRKVIANPSHG
;
A
#
# COMPACT_ATOMS: atom_id res chain seq x y z
N MET A 1 36.08 12.44 30.11
CA MET A 1 36.16 12.05 28.68
C MET A 1 34.87 11.40 28.14
N MET A 2 33.69 11.66 28.73
CA MET A 2 32.36 11.21 28.23
C MET A 2 31.37 12.39 28.11
N ARG A 3 31.85 13.56 27.67
CA ARG A 3 30.99 14.74 27.45
C ARG A 3 31.08 15.34 26.04
N ASP A 4 32.11 15.02 25.26
CA ASP A 4 32.29 15.58 23.90
C ASP A 4 31.85 14.69 22.73
N GLU A 5 31.45 13.43 22.96
CA GLU A 5 30.99 12.54 21.87
C GLU A 5 29.48 12.60 21.58
N ARG A 6 28.74 13.53 22.18
CA ARG A 6 27.27 13.64 21.97
C ARG A 6 26.87 14.32 20.67
N ARG A 7 27.80 14.83 19.87
CA ARG A 7 27.44 15.70 18.73
C ARG A 7 27.15 15.01 17.42
N HIS A 8 27.49 13.74 17.19
CA HIS A 8 27.25 13.05 15.89
C HIS A 8 26.84 11.57 16.07
N LEU A 9 25.94 11.26 17.02
CA LEU A 9 25.34 9.92 17.08
C LEU A 9 24.11 9.87 16.17
N PRO A 10 24.10 9.02 15.12
CA PRO A 10 22.86 8.58 14.47
C PRO A 10 21.87 8.14 15.55
N SER A 11 20.59 8.51 15.38
CA SER A 11 19.49 8.22 16.31
C SER A 11 19.58 6.80 16.89
N HIS A 12 19.21 6.61 18.17
CA HIS A 12 19.06 5.30 18.82
C HIS A 12 18.45 4.20 17.91
N ASN A 13 17.52 4.61 17.05
CA ASN A 13 16.84 3.81 16.03
C ASN A 13 17.79 3.16 15.00
N PHE A 14 18.87 3.85 14.62
CA PHE A 14 19.89 3.31 13.73
C PHE A 14 20.67 2.18 14.42
N ALA A 15 21.08 2.37 15.67
CA ALA A 15 21.75 1.32 16.43
C ALA A 15 20.85 0.09 16.64
N ALA A 16 19.57 0.29 16.93
CA ALA A 16 18.58 -0.79 17.05
C ALA A 16 18.42 -1.58 15.74
N LEU A 17 18.37 -0.91 14.58
CA LEU A 17 18.28 -1.54 13.27
C LEU A 17 19.54 -2.34 12.92
N LEU A 18 20.73 -1.80 13.24
CA LEU A 18 21.98 -2.53 13.05
C LEU A 18 22.10 -3.76 13.99
N VAL A 19 21.58 -3.67 15.22
CA VAL A 19 21.49 -4.84 16.12
C VAL A 19 20.52 -5.88 15.55
N HIS A 20 19.37 -5.45 15.02
CA HIS A 20 18.43 -6.34 14.34
C HIS A 20 19.09 -7.06 13.16
N ASP A 21 19.78 -6.33 12.28
CA ASP A 21 20.52 -6.91 11.15
C ASP A 21 21.58 -7.92 11.60
N LEU A 22 22.31 -7.62 12.68
CA LEU A 22 23.29 -8.55 13.24
C LEU A 22 22.64 -9.87 13.73
N LEU A 23 21.44 -9.79 14.31
CA LEU A 23 20.80 -10.89 15.02
C LEU A 23 19.86 -11.73 14.15
N PHE A 24 19.24 -11.12 13.14
CA PHE A 24 18.15 -11.73 12.36
C PHE A 24 18.47 -11.87 10.87
N ASN A 25 19.41 -11.08 10.31
CA ASN A 25 19.81 -11.22 8.91
C ASN A 25 21.01 -12.17 8.73
N ARG A 26 20.92 -13.11 7.77
CA ARG A 26 22.00 -14.07 7.47
C ARG A 26 23.31 -13.40 7.01
N GLY A 27 23.23 -12.19 6.46
CA GLY A 27 24.37 -11.39 6.01
C GLY A 27 24.97 -10.44 7.05
N GLY A 28 24.41 -10.38 8.27
CA GLY A 28 24.81 -9.40 9.29
C GLY A 28 24.51 -7.94 8.88
N ILE A 29 25.28 -7.00 9.42
CA ILE A 29 25.08 -5.56 9.18
C ILE A 29 25.58 -5.16 7.79
N GLN A 30 24.67 -4.73 6.90
CA GLN A 30 25.00 -4.27 5.54
C GLN A 30 25.31 -2.76 5.45
N ALA A 31 25.19 -2.01 6.55
CA ALA A 31 25.52 -0.60 6.58
C ALA A 31 27.03 -0.34 6.36
N ALA A 32 27.34 0.84 5.79
CA ALA A 32 28.71 1.33 5.62
C ALA A 32 29.47 1.32 6.95
N ASP A 33 30.79 1.11 6.88
CA ASP A 33 31.61 0.98 8.08
C ASP A 33 31.62 2.27 8.90
N GLY A 34 31.41 2.14 10.21
CA GLY A 34 31.23 3.28 11.10
C GLY A 34 31.27 2.91 12.58
N PRO A 35 31.37 3.90 13.48
CA PRO A 35 31.64 3.69 14.91
C PRO A 35 30.56 2.85 15.61
N ILE A 36 29.28 3.00 15.22
CA ILE A 36 28.16 2.22 15.78
C ILE A 36 28.25 0.75 15.36
N LYS A 37 28.51 0.47 14.07
CA LYS A 37 28.67 -0.89 13.57
C LYS A 37 29.82 -1.60 14.32
N GLN A 38 30.95 -0.92 14.49
CA GLN A 38 32.07 -1.45 15.27
C GLN A 38 31.70 -1.71 16.74
N ALA A 39 30.96 -0.80 17.38
CA ALA A 39 30.48 -1.00 18.75
C ALA A 39 29.54 -2.21 18.86
N ILE A 40 28.63 -2.39 17.90
CA ILE A 40 27.70 -3.53 17.87
C ILE A 40 28.45 -4.84 17.65
N TYR A 41 29.42 -4.89 16.72
CA TYR A 41 30.26 -6.07 16.53
C TYR A 41 31.13 -6.40 17.75
N ARG A 42 31.66 -5.39 18.47
CA ARG A 42 32.37 -5.59 19.75
C ARG A 42 31.51 -6.30 20.80
N HIS A 43 30.18 -6.10 20.76
CA HIS A 43 29.22 -6.72 21.68
C HIS A 43 28.44 -7.89 21.08
N LYS A 44 28.80 -8.37 19.88
CA LYS A 44 28.07 -9.43 19.15
C LYS A 44 27.76 -10.65 20.01
N THR A 45 28.76 -11.21 20.68
CA THR A 45 28.61 -12.42 21.51
C THR A 45 27.60 -12.21 22.64
N ARG A 46 27.64 -11.04 23.29
CA ARG A 46 26.69 -10.69 24.35
C ARG A 46 25.28 -10.52 23.82
N LEU A 47 25.12 -9.87 22.66
CA LEU A 47 23.82 -9.68 22.01
C LEU A 47 23.20 -11.03 21.58
N GLN A 48 24.00 -11.93 21.02
CA GLN A 48 23.56 -13.28 20.65
C GLN A 48 23.18 -14.12 21.87
N ALA A 49 23.95 -14.02 22.97
CA ALA A 49 23.62 -14.69 24.23
C ALA A 49 22.31 -14.17 24.83
N GLU A 50 22.06 -12.86 24.80
CA GLU A 50 20.80 -12.28 25.26
C GLU A 50 19.61 -12.69 24.37
N LEU A 51 19.81 -12.83 23.05
CA LEU A 51 18.80 -13.38 22.16
C LEU A 51 18.46 -14.83 22.52
N ALA A 52 19.47 -15.68 22.77
CA ALA A 52 19.28 -17.07 23.18
C ALA A 52 18.53 -17.18 24.53
N LYS A 53 18.90 -16.36 25.53
CA LYS A 53 18.16 -16.28 26.80
C LYS A 53 16.73 -15.81 26.61
N THR A 54 16.50 -14.90 25.67
CA THR A 54 15.16 -14.40 25.34
C THR A 54 14.30 -15.48 24.68
N LYS A 55 14.89 -16.30 23.80
CA LYS A 55 14.21 -17.49 23.25
C LYS A 55 13.76 -18.45 24.33
N ILE A 56 14.66 -18.80 25.24
CA ILE A 56 14.36 -19.72 26.35
C ILE A 56 13.25 -19.15 27.23
N ARG A 57 13.36 -17.87 27.63
CA ARG A 57 12.33 -17.19 28.45
C ARG A 57 10.95 -17.16 27.77
N ARG A 58 10.91 -17.10 26.44
CA ARG A 58 9.67 -17.01 25.65
C ARG A 58 9.21 -18.35 25.07
N GLY A 59 9.90 -19.45 25.35
CA GLY A 59 9.57 -20.77 24.78
C GLY A 59 9.72 -20.86 23.26
N ALA A 60 10.51 -19.97 22.65
CA ALA A 60 10.68 -19.85 21.20
C ALA A 60 11.75 -20.82 20.68
N GLN A 61 11.45 -21.61 19.64
CA GLN A 61 12.37 -22.58 19.03
C GLN A 61 13.21 -21.96 17.90
N SER A 62 12.68 -20.93 17.24
CA SER A 62 13.33 -20.21 16.14
C SER A 62 13.44 -18.70 16.40
N ASN A 63 14.17 -17.97 15.55
CA ASN A 63 14.15 -16.50 15.57
C ASN A 63 12.78 -15.95 15.12
N GLN A 64 12.07 -16.67 14.23
CA GLN A 64 10.75 -16.27 13.72
C GLN A 64 9.68 -16.38 14.80
N ASP A 65 9.83 -17.32 15.74
CA ASP A 65 8.93 -17.50 16.88
C ASP A 65 9.01 -16.31 17.88
N LEU A 66 10.05 -15.48 17.78
CA LEU A 66 10.19 -14.26 18.56
C LEU A 66 9.53 -13.04 17.89
N GLU A 67 9.15 -13.14 16.62
CA GLU A 67 8.39 -12.11 15.88
C GLU A 67 6.93 -12.12 16.38
N GLN A 68 6.71 -11.63 17.59
CA GLN A 68 5.35 -11.32 18.01
C GLN A 68 4.92 -10.00 17.35
N PRO A 69 3.70 -9.94 16.79
CA PRO A 69 3.12 -8.66 16.44
C PRO A 69 3.04 -7.82 17.71
N SER A 70 3.71 -6.68 17.73
CA SER A 70 3.75 -5.76 18.87
C SER A 70 2.38 -5.15 19.19
N ASP A 71 1.41 -5.34 18.29
CA ASP A 71 0.02 -4.90 18.42
C ASP A 71 -0.92 -6.12 18.36
N PRO A 72 -1.75 -6.38 19.39
CA PRO A 72 -2.72 -7.48 19.40
C PRO A 72 -3.69 -7.46 18.20
N ARG A 73 -3.91 -6.29 17.58
CA ARG A 73 -4.73 -6.14 16.37
C ARG A 73 -4.06 -6.77 15.16
N ALA A 74 -2.73 -6.80 15.10
CA ALA A 74 -2.00 -7.39 13.98
C ALA A 74 -2.10 -8.92 13.95
N ALA A 75 -2.22 -9.57 15.12
CA ALA A 75 -2.48 -11.01 15.20
C ALA A 75 -3.84 -11.39 14.59
N LYS A 76 -4.77 -10.43 14.49
CA LYS A 76 -6.09 -10.61 13.90
C LYS A 76 -6.11 -10.43 12.38
N ILE A 77 -5.08 -9.81 11.79
CA ILE A 77 -5.06 -9.55 10.34
C ILE A 77 -4.61 -10.84 9.62
N PRO A 78 -5.45 -11.39 8.71
CA PRO A 78 -5.10 -12.56 7.91
C PRO A 78 -3.94 -12.30 6.95
N ARG A 79 -3.38 -13.37 6.38
CA ARG A 79 -2.47 -13.25 5.24
C ARG A 79 -3.29 -13.17 3.96
N TYR A 80 -3.27 -12.00 3.33
CA TYR A 80 -3.93 -11.77 2.05
C TYR A 80 -2.97 -12.04 0.89
N LEU A 81 -3.41 -12.87 -0.05
CA LEU A 81 -2.70 -13.16 -1.29
C LEU A 81 -3.64 -12.92 -2.47
N ARG A 82 -3.31 -11.93 -3.30
CA ARG A 82 -4.04 -11.64 -4.53
C ARG A 82 -3.55 -12.57 -5.64
N VAL A 83 -4.49 -13.22 -6.31
CA VAL A 83 -4.26 -14.00 -7.53
C VAL A 83 -3.84 -13.04 -8.64
N ASN A 84 -2.69 -13.29 -9.26
CA ASN A 84 -2.23 -12.51 -10.39
C ASN A 84 -2.82 -13.05 -11.70
N GLN A 85 -3.94 -12.46 -12.14
CA GLN A 85 -4.65 -12.92 -13.35
C GLN A 85 -3.89 -12.73 -14.66
N ASN A 86 -2.75 -12.03 -14.64
CA ASN A 86 -1.83 -11.98 -15.78
C ASN A 86 -1.05 -13.30 -15.97
N MET A 87 -0.91 -14.11 -14.91
CA MET A 87 -0.05 -15.30 -14.89
C MET A 87 -0.84 -16.61 -14.82
N TRP A 88 -2.04 -16.60 -14.27
CA TRP A 88 -2.93 -17.75 -14.11
C TRP A 88 -4.34 -17.33 -13.63
N SER A 89 -5.32 -18.21 -13.77
CA SER A 89 -6.71 -17.95 -13.37
C SER A 89 -6.95 -18.19 -11.87
N ILE A 90 -8.13 -17.76 -11.38
CA ILE A 90 -8.56 -18.00 -10.00
C ILE A 90 -8.76 -19.51 -9.77
N GLU A 91 -9.31 -20.20 -10.76
CA GLU A 91 -9.54 -21.65 -10.73
C GLU A 91 -8.21 -22.41 -10.61
N GLU A 92 -7.20 -22.04 -11.42
CA GLU A 92 -5.85 -22.62 -11.33
C GLU A 92 -5.21 -22.38 -9.96
N ALA A 93 -5.45 -21.23 -9.34
CA ALA A 93 -4.98 -20.93 -7.98
C ALA A 93 -5.69 -21.80 -6.92
N VAL A 94 -7.01 -22.01 -7.05
CA VAL A 94 -7.77 -22.92 -6.17
C VAL A 94 -7.24 -24.36 -6.30
N GLU A 95 -7.06 -24.85 -7.52
CA GLU A 95 -6.53 -26.19 -7.79
C GLU A 95 -5.12 -26.37 -7.21
N TYR A 96 -4.26 -25.37 -7.36
CA TYR A 96 -2.91 -25.37 -6.81
C TYR A 96 -2.89 -25.51 -5.28
N TYR A 97 -3.77 -24.78 -4.57
CA TYR A 97 -3.83 -24.87 -3.11
C TYR A 97 -4.51 -26.17 -2.64
N SER A 98 -5.56 -26.63 -3.32
CA SER A 98 -6.20 -27.93 -3.04
C SER A 98 -5.23 -29.11 -3.19
N ALA A 99 -4.36 -29.10 -4.22
CA ALA A 99 -3.32 -30.11 -4.41
C ALA A 99 -2.26 -30.12 -3.28
N ARG A 100 -2.23 -29.06 -2.46
CA ARG A 100 -1.32 -28.90 -1.31
C ARG A 100 -2.08 -29.05 0.02
N GLU A 101 -3.21 -29.76 0.00
CA GLU A 101 -4.05 -30.10 1.16
C GLU A 101 -4.69 -28.89 1.86
N TYR A 102 -4.77 -27.74 1.18
CA TYR A 102 -5.59 -26.62 1.66
C TYR A 102 -7.05 -26.81 1.27
N VAL A 103 -7.96 -26.55 2.20
CA VAL A 103 -9.40 -26.65 1.98
C VAL A 103 -10.00 -25.25 1.81
N ALA A 104 -10.73 -25.04 0.70
CA ALA A 104 -11.51 -23.83 0.50
C ALA A 104 -12.64 -23.74 1.53
N SER A 105 -12.73 -22.60 2.20
CA SER A 105 -13.65 -22.34 3.30
C SER A 105 -14.55 -21.16 2.97
N SER A 106 -15.82 -21.26 3.35
CA SER A 106 -16.80 -20.16 3.24
C SER A 106 -16.85 -19.29 4.51
N VAL A 107 -15.89 -19.47 5.42
CA VAL A 107 -15.87 -18.75 6.70
C VAL A 107 -15.59 -17.26 6.46
N VAL A 108 -16.51 -16.42 6.95
CA VAL A 108 -16.33 -14.97 7.07
C VAL A 108 -15.49 -14.71 8.32
N GLY A 109 -14.16 -14.68 8.17
CA GLY A 109 -13.27 -14.64 9.32
C GLY A 109 -11.83 -15.05 8.98
N LEU A 110 -11.02 -15.27 10.02
CA LEU A 110 -9.68 -15.82 9.86
C LEU A 110 -9.77 -17.34 9.59
N PRO A 111 -9.29 -17.84 8.45
CA PRO A 111 -9.31 -19.27 8.17
C PRO A 111 -8.40 -20.07 9.11
N LEU A 112 -8.69 -21.37 9.24
CA LEU A 112 -7.80 -22.33 9.92
C LEU A 112 -6.47 -22.49 9.15
N GLN A 113 -5.46 -23.08 9.78
CA GLN A 113 -4.10 -23.16 9.22
C GLN A 113 -4.02 -23.87 7.85
N ASN A 114 -4.86 -24.87 7.62
CA ASN A 114 -4.98 -25.63 6.38
C ASN A 114 -6.17 -25.19 5.52
N GLN A 115 -6.67 -23.97 5.73
CA GLN A 115 -7.79 -23.42 4.96
C GLN A 115 -7.43 -22.10 4.30
N PHE A 116 -8.15 -21.79 3.23
CA PHE A 116 -8.20 -20.47 2.66
C PHE A 116 -9.65 -20.10 2.31
N SER A 117 -9.95 -18.81 2.25
CA SER A 117 -11.25 -18.32 1.78
C SER A 117 -11.09 -17.21 0.75
N HIS A 118 -12.14 -16.94 -0.01
CA HIS A 118 -12.19 -15.81 -0.94
C HIS A 118 -12.69 -14.56 -0.22
N ASP A 119 -12.08 -13.42 -0.51
CA ASP A 119 -12.62 -12.16 -0.02
C ASP A 119 -13.91 -11.77 -0.75
N ILE A 120 -14.88 -11.28 0.02
CA ILE A 120 -16.20 -10.91 -0.52
C ILE A 120 -16.22 -9.56 -1.26
N HIS A 121 -15.19 -8.73 -1.10
CA HIS A 121 -15.08 -7.40 -1.73
C HIS A 121 -14.06 -7.36 -2.85
N VAL A 122 -13.02 -8.21 -2.78
CA VAL A 122 -11.94 -8.28 -3.76
C VAL A 122 -11.97 -9.69 -4.40
N PRO A 123 -12.52 -9.83 -5.62
CA PRO A 123 -12.82 -11.15 -6.21
C PRO A 123 -11.61 -12.09 -6.33
N ASP A 124 -10.43 -11.53 -6.58
CA ASP A 124 -9.17 -12.25 -6.80
C ASP A 124 -8.29 -12.29 -5.56
N LEU A 125 -8.84 -12.05 -4.36
CA LEU A 125 -8.07 -12.05 -3.11
C LEU A 125 -8.37 -13.28 -2.26
N PHE A 126 -7.33 -14.08 -2.00
CA PHE A 126 -7.41 -15.20 -1.09
C PHE A 126 -6.95 -14.78 0.30
N ILE A 127 -7.60 -15.35 1.30
CA ILE A 127 -7.41 -15.10 2.71
C ILE A 127 -6.86 -16.38 3.31
N PHE A 128 -5.71 -16.29 3.97
CA PHE A 128 -5.08 -17.38 4.69
C PHE A 128 -4.92 -17.01 6.17
N ASN A 129 -4.70 -18.01 7.01
CA ASN A 129 -4.33 -17.80 8.40
C ASN A 129 -3.12 -16.85 8.53
N SER A 130 -3.04 -16.07 9.62
CA SER A 130 -1.97 -15.09 9.86
C SER A 130 -0.56 -15.69 9.84
N ASN A 131 -0.45 -16.97 10.20
CA ASN A 131 0.81 -17.74 10.22
C ASN A 131 1.15 -18.45 8.90
N TYR A 132 0.43 -18.17 7.81
CA TYR A 132 0.70 -18.79 6.51
C TYR A 132 2.17 -18.58 6.08
N PRO A 133 2.90 -19.65 5.69
CA PRO A 133 4.34 -19.58 5.41
C PRO A 133 4.61 -18.98 4.02
N LEU A 134 4.34 -17.68 3.87
CA LEU A 134 4.39 -16.96 2.61
C LEU A 134 5.69 -17.15 1.82
N HIS A 135 6.83 -17.06 2.50
CA HIS A 135 8.15 -17.08 1.85
C HIS A 135 8.55 -18.46 1.31
N SER A 136 7.88 -19.54 1.71
CA SER A 136 8.10 -20.88 1.15
C SER A 136 7.11 -21.23 0.04
N ASP A 137 6.06 -20.43 -0.18
CA ASP A 137 5.09 -20.68 -1.25
C ASP A 137 5.66 -20.35 -2.64
N GLU A 138 5.71 -21.35 -3.51
CA GLU A 138 6.21 -21.22 -4.87
C GLU A 138 5.33 -20.30 -5.73
N ALA A 139 4.01 -20.26 -5.50
CA ALA A 139 3.13 -19.34 -6.21
C ALA A 139 3.45 -17.88 -5.86
N TYR A 140 3.79 -17.60 -4.59
CA TYR A 140 4.29 -16.28 -4.19
C TYR A 140 5.67 -15.96 -4.78
N LYS A 141 6.61 -16.91 -4.77
CA LYS A 141 7.96 -16.71 -5.32
C LYS A 141 7.96 -16.45 -6.83
N THR A 142 7.09 -17.13 -7.57
CA THR A 142 6.95 -17.02 -9.02
C THR A 142 6.06 -15.87 -9.49
N GLY A 143 5.45 -15.11 -8.57
CA GLY A 143 4.61 -13.96 -8.90
C GLY A 143 3.19 -14.31 -9.35
N LYS A 144 2.81 -15.58 -9.25
CA LYS A 144 1.44 -16.07 -9.43
C LYS A 144 0.51 -15.58 -8.30
N MET A 145 1.05 -15.49 -7.08
CA MET A 145 0.36 -14.88 -5.93
C MET A 145 1.12 -13.66 -5.43
N ILE A 146 0.39 -12.63 -5.05
CA ILE A 146 0.95 -11.35 -4.60
C ILE A 146 0.46 -11.04 -3.20
N ALA A 147 1.38 -10.94 -2.24
CA ALA A 147 1.04 -10.52 -0.89
C ALA A 147 0.61 -9.05 -0.88
N GLN A 148 -0.67 -8.80 -0.60
CA GLN A 148 -1.26 -7.47 -0.65
C GLN A 148 -2.42 -7.40 0.32
N ASP A 149 -2.36 -6.46 1.26
CA ASP A 149 -3.46 -6.18 2.17
C ASP A 149 -4.76 -5.89 1.39
N LYS A 150 -5.89 -6.36 1.92
CA LYS A 150 -7.22 -6.16 1.32
C LYS A 150 -7.51 -4.69 1.03
N ALA A 151 -7.27 -3.79 1.97
CA ALA A 151 -7.51 -2.36 1.77
C ALA A 151 -6.57 -1.78 0.72
N SER A 152 -5.35 -2.30 0.59
CA SER A 152 -4.43 -1.91 -0.49
C SER A 152 -4.87 -2.40 -1.88
N CYS A 153 -5.88 -3.28 -1.99
CA CYS A 153 -6.48 -3.68 -3.28
C CYS A 153 -7.53 -2.66 -3.76
N PHE A 154 -8.14 -1.91 -2.84
CA PHE A 154 -9.26 -1.02 -3.11
C PHE A 154 -8.97 0.09 -4.13
N PRO A 155 -7.81 0.78 -4.12
CA PRO A 155 -7.58 1.88 -5.05
C PRO A 155 -7.66 1.46 -6.52
N ALA A 156 -7.07 0.31 -6.88
CA ALA A 156 -7.09 -0.21 -8.24
C ALA A 156 -8.52 -0.63 -8.66
N LEU A 157 -9.26 -1.30 -7.76
CA LEU A 157 -10.66 -1.68 -7.98
C LEU A 157 -11.58 -0.47 -8.13
N VAL A 158 -11.36 0.59 -7.35
CA VAL A 158 -12.14 1.83 -7.43
C VAL A 158 -11.79 2.60 -8.70
N LEU A 159 -10.52 2.58 -9.13
CA LEU A 159 -10.12 3.24 -10.37
C LEU A 159 -10.73 2.56 -11.58
N ASN A 160 -10.79 1.22 -11.57
CA ASN A 160 -11.43 0.37 -12.58
C ASN A 160 -11.20 0.84 -14.04
N PRO A 161 -9.93 0.96 -14.49
CA PRO A 161 -9.65 1.40 -15.85
C PRO A 161 -10.24 0.42 -16.89
N PRO A 162 -10.61 0.91 -18.08
CA PRO A 162 -11.21 0.08 -19.12
C PRO A 162 -10.23 -0.96 -19.66
N ILE A 163 -10.74 -2.15 -19.98
CA ILE A 163 -9.99 -3.20 -20.68
C ILE A 163 -10.01 -2.87 -22.17
N SER A 164 -9.05 -2.07 -22.62
CA SER A 164 -8.90 -1.67 -24.02
C SER A 164 -7.44 -1.37 -24.35
N LYS A 165 -7.03 -1.61 -25.59
CA LYS A 165 -5.72 -1.21 -26.12
C LYS A 165 -5.51 0.30 -26.11
N ASP A 166 -6.61 1.05 -26.08
CA ASP A 166 -6.61 2.51 -26.07
C ASP A 166 -6.60 3.13 -24.67
N ALA A 167 -6.74 2.29 -23.63
CA ALA A 167 -6.73 2.73 -22.25
C ALA A 167 -5.33 3.24 -21.86
N CYS A 168 -5.29 4.40 -21.21
CA CYS A 168 -4.04 4.99 -20.75
C CYS A 168 -4.23 5.48 -19.30
N VAL A 169 -3.36 5.00 -18.42
CA VAL A 169 -3.46 5.16 -16.97
C VAL A 169 -2.13 5.67 -16.41
N ILE A 170 -2.18 6.48 -15.36
CA ILE A 170 -1.01 6.84 -14.56
C ILE A 170 -1.11 6.20 -13.17
N ASP A 171 -0.02 5.61 -12.70
CA ASP A 171 0.24 5.37 -11.28
C ASP A 171 1.35 6.34 -10.83
N ALA A 172 0.98 7.37 -10.08
CA ALA A 172 1.86 8.50 -9.80
C ALA A 172 2.96 8.20 -8.77
N THR A 173 2.82 7.13 -7.98
CA THR A 173 3.74 6.74 -6.91
C THR A 173 3.78 5.22 -6.78
N ALA A 174 4.31 4.58 -7.83
CA ALA A 174 4.05 3.19 -8.14
C ALA A 174 4.79 2.16 -7.26
N ALA A 175 5.99 2.47 -6.75
CA ALA A 175 6.77 1.46 -6.05
C ALA A 175 6.14 1.09 -4.68
N PRO A 176 6.20 -0.19 -4.26
CA PRO A 176 6.95 -1.29 -4.87
C PRO A 176 6.24 -2.00 -6.03
N GLY A 177 5.06 -1.55 -6.47
CA GLY A 177 4.36 -2.10 -7.65
C GLY A 177 3.12 -2.96 -7.35
N ASN A 178 2.69 -3.06 -6.10
CA ASN A 178 1.50 -3.87 -5.75
C ASN A 178 0.21 -3.32 -6.39
N LYS A 179 0.01 -2.00 -6.38
CA LYS A 179 -1.16 -1.36 -7.00
C LYS A 179 -1.02 -1.31 -8.52
N THR A 180 0.18 -1.02 -9.03
CA THR A 180 0.49 -1.02 -10.46
C THR A 180 0.26 -2.39 -11.11
N SER A 181 0.74 -3.47 -10.49
CA SER A 181 0.50 -4.84 -10.99
C SER A 181 -0.98 -5.23 -10.90
N HIS A 182 -1.71 -4.71 -9.90
CA HIS A 182 -3.16 -4.88 -9.82
C HIS A 182 -3.87 -4.16 -10.97
N LEU A 183 -3.51 -2.90 -11.27
CA LEU A 183 -4.04 -2.18 -12.44
C LEU A 183 -3.77 -2.93 -13.74
N SER A 184 -2.54 -3.42 -13.94
CA SER A 184 -2.16 -4.23 -15.10
C SER A 184 -3.03 -5.48 -15.23
N SER A 185 -3.26 -6.19 -14.12
CA SER A 185 -4.14 -7.37 -14.05
C SER A 185 -5.60 -7.04 -14.37
N LEU A 186 -6.15 -5.94 -13.84
CA LEU A 186 -7.53 -5.49 -14.15
C LEU A 186 -7.69 -5.11 -15.61
N MET A 187 -6.65 -4.53 -16.21
CA MET A 187 -6.60 -4.18 -17.64
C MET A 187 -6.31 -5.39 -18.54
N LYS A 188 -6.13 -6.60 -17.97
CA LYS A 188 -5.74 -7.83 -18.68
C LYS A 188 -4.53 -7.63 -19.58
N ASN A 189 -3.51 -6.92 -19.08
CA ASN A 189 -2.32 -6.57 -19.86
C ASN A 189 -2.60 -5.79 -21.17
N GLN A 190 -3.74 -5.09 -21.29
CA GLN A 190 -4.05 -4.21 -22.42
C GLN A 190 -3.84 -2.74 -22.08
N GLY A 191 -3.70 -1.89 -23.10
CA GLY A 191 -3.51 -0.45 -22.92
C GLY A 191 -2.10 -0.11 -22.45
N ASN A 192 -1.95 1.03 -21.76
CA ASN A 192 -0.69 1.46 -21.17
C ASN A 192 -0.86 2.04 -19.76
N ILE A 193 0.10 1.75 -18.89
CA ILE A 193 0.20 2.30 -17.53
C ILE A 193 1.56 2.99 -17.37
N PHE A 194 1.58 4.31 -17.22
CA PHE A 194 2.78 5.04 -16.84
C PHE A 194 2.96 5.00 -15.33
N ALA A 195 4.03 4.36 -14.85
CA ALA A 195 4.26 4.10 -13.44
C ALA A 195 5.46 4.90 -12.92
N PHE A 196 5.19 5.97 -12.17
CA PHE A 196 6.22 6.90 -11.68
C PHE A 196 6.78 6.47 -10.32
N GLU A 197 8.11 6.52 -10.18
CA GLU A 197 8.78 6.45 -8.88
C GLU A 197 10.07 7.29 -8.94
N ARG A 198 10.20 8.26 -8.04
CA ARG A 198 11.36 9.16 -8.01
C ARG A 198 12.61 8.56 -7.37
N ASN A 199 12.45 7.59 -6.46
CA ASN A 199 13.59 7.00 -5.75
C ASN A 199 14.20 5.86 -6.56
N GLN A 200 15.48 5.99 -6.95
CA GLN A 200 16.20 4.99 -7.75
C GLN A 200 16.13 3.55 -7.20
N ARG A 201 16.24 3.37 -5.88
CA ARG A 201 16.23 2.02 -5.28
C ARG A 201 14.83 1.41 -5.36
N ARG A 202 13.80 2.18 -4.99
CA ARG A 202 12.40 1.75 -5.09
C ARG A 202 11.96 1.55 -6.55
N PHE A 203 12.49 2.35 -7.48
CA PHE A 203 12.27 2.18 -8.91
C PHE A 203 12.80 0.82 -9.40
N GLN A 204 13.96 0.38 -8.92
CA GLN A 204 14.45 -0.96 -9.24
C GLN A 204 13.54 -2.06 -8.66
N THR A 205 13.06 -1.89 -7.42
CA THR A 205 12.05 -2.79 -6.82
C THR A 205 10.78 -2.86 -7.66
N LEU A 206 10.28 -1.72 -8.14
CA LEU A 206 9.13 -1.66 -9.05
C LEU A 206 9.39 -2.47 -10.32
N LYS A 207 10.52 -2.26 -11.00
CA LYS A 207 10.86 -3.02 -12.22
C LYS A 207 10.93 -4.52 -11.97
N ASP A 208 11.49 -4.94 -10.85
CA ASP A 208 11.60 -6.36 -10.50
C ASP A 208 10.22 -6.96 -10.18
N MET A 209 9.35 -6.20 -9.50
CA MET A 209 7.96 -6.58 -9.27
C MET A 209 7.19 -6.74 -10.59
N LEU A 210 7.29 -5.77 -11.51
CA LEU A 210 6.59 -5.82 -12.81
C LEU A 210 7.03 -7.02 -13.67
N ARG A 211 8.33 -7.32 -13.71
CA ARG A 211 8.87 -8.52 -14.38
C ARG A 211 8.38 -9.80 -13.72
N LYS A 212 8.48 -9.89 -12.38
CA LYS A 212 8.04 -11.05 -11.60
C LYS A 212 6.56 -11.36 -11.81
N THR A 213 5.73 -10.33 -12.01
CA THR A 213 4.28 -10.44 -12.13
C THR A 213 3.77 -10.45 -13.58
N GLY A 214 4.66 -10.47 -14.58
CA GLY A 214 4.27 -10.56 -15.98
C GLY A 214 3.46 -9.35 -16.47
N CYS A 215 3.70 -8.17 -15.90
CA CYS A 215 3.06 -6.93 -16.35
C CYS A 215 3.75 -6.44 -17.63
N ILE A 216 3.08 -6.53 -18.78
CA ILE A 216 3.65 -6.15 -20.09
C ILE A 216 3.14 -4.81 -20.63
N ASN A 217 2.11 -4.25 -20.01
CA ASN A 217 1.48 -2.98 -20.39
C ASN A 217 1.86 -1.82 -19.46
N VAL A 218 3.03 -1.90 -18.82
CA VAL A 218 3.48 -0.90 -17.84
C VAL A 218 4.81 -0.30 -18.28
N ASP A 219 4.83 1.02 -18.41
CA ASP A 219 6.00 1.84 -18.65
C ASP A 219 6.50 2.45 -17.32
N PRO A 220 7.51 1.86 -16.65
CA PRO A 220 8.06 2.42 -15.42
C PRO A 220 8.94 3.64 -15.73
N ILE A 221 8.63 4.78 -15.12
CA ILE A 221 9.34 6.06 -15.29
C ILE A 221 10.02 6.46 -13.99
N LEU A 222 11.34 6.66 -14.04
CA LEU A 222 12.11 7.23 -12.94
C LEU A 222 11.96 8.75 -12.97
N GLY A 223 11.13 9.30 -12.08
CA GLY A 223 10.87 10.72 -12.03
C GLY A 223 9.83 11.08 -10.98
N ASP A 224 9.72 12.37 -10.66
CA ASP A 224 8.63 12.88 -9.85
C ASP A 224 7.40 13.14 -10.75
N PHE A 225 6.24 12.68 -10.31
CA PHE A 225 4.98 12.91 -11.01
C PHE A 225 4.66 14.41 -11.08
N LEU A 226 5.00 15.18 -10.05
CA LEU A 226 4.72 16.63 -10.01
C LEU A 226 5.54 17.43 -11.03
N ASP A 227 6.64 16.87 -11.53
CA ASP A 227 7.51 17.48 -12.53
C ASP A 227 7.04 17.20 -13.97
N GLN A 228 6.04 16.32 -14.15
CA GLN A 228 5.53 15.99 -15.47
C GLN A 228 4.60 17.09 -15.98
N ASP A 229 4.74 17.49 -17.25
CA ASP A 229 3.79 18.42 -17.87
C ASP A 229 2.50 17.68 -18.24
N PRO A 230 1.34 18.04 -17.65
CA PRO A 230 0.06 17.43 -17.99
C PRO A 230 -0.36 17.59 -19.46
N ASN A 231 0.21 18.56 -20.18
CA ASN A 231 -0.06 18.82 -21.60
C ASN A 231 0.91 18.11 -22.55
N ASN A 232 1.87 17.35 -22.02
CA ASN A 232 2.76 16.56 -22.85
C ASN A 232 1.95 15.56 -23.69
N GLU A 233 2.22 15.47 -24.99
CA GLU A 233 1.53 14.57 -25.93
C GLU A 233 1.57 13.10 -25.48
N LEU A 234 2.62 12.69 -24.77
CA LEU A 234 2.75 11.36 -24.17
C LEU A 234 1.58 11.02 -23.23
N PHE A 235 1.05 12.02 -22.51
CA PHE A 235 -0.01 11.85 -21.52
C PHE A 235 -1.38 12.33 -22.00
N ALA A 236 -1.49 12.80 -23.25
CA ALA A 236 -2.72 13.38 -23.79
C ALA A 236 -3.94 12.45 -23.73
N ARG A 237 -3.70 11.13 -23.69
CA ARG A 237 -4.73 10.08 -23.65
C ARG A 237 -5.02 9.54 -22.25
N VAL A 238 -4.31 10.01 -21.22
CA VAL A 238 -4.49 9.52 -19.85
C VAL A 238 -5.87 9.89 -19.35
N THR A 239 -6.69 8.87 -19.06
CA THR A 239 -8.07 9.05 -18.58
C THR A 239 -8.22 8.73 -17.10
N HIS A 240 -7.32 7.90 -16.56
CA HIS A 240 -7.38 7.38 -15.20
C HIS A 240 -6.05 7.62 -14.48
N ILE A 241 -6.09 8.13 -13.25
CA ILE A 241 -4.89 8.33 -12.42
C ILE A 241 -5.08 7.71 -11.04
N LEU A 242 -4.12 6.89 -10.62
CA LEU A 242 -3.98 6.40 -9.25
C LEU A 242 -2.94 7.23 -8.49
N LEU A 243 -3.32 7.74 -7.33
CA LEU A 243 -2.49 8.49 -6.40
C LEU A 243 -2.45 7.77 -5.06
N ASP A 244 -1.34 7.10 -4.75
CA ASP A 244 -1.07 6.49 -3.44
C ASP A 244 0.21 7.08 -2.82
N PRO A 245 0.21 8.40 -2.54
CA PRO A 245 1.41 9.12 -2.13
C PRO A 245 1.93 8.68 -0.77
N SER A 246 3.12 9.18 -0.42
CA SER A 246 3.67 9.00 0.93
C SER A 246 2.69 9.53 1.99
N CYS A 247 2.42 8.69 2.99
CA CYS A 247 1.56 8.94 4.14
C CYS A 247 2.34 8.78 5.45
N SER A 248 1.74 9.18 6.57
CA SER A 248 2.27 8.91 7.92
C SER A 248 2.47 7.40 8.17
N GLY A 249 1.67 6.54 7.54
CA GLY A 249 1.65 5.10 7.80
C GLY A 249 1.02 4.72 9.13
N SER A 250 0.24 5.63 9.73
CA SER A 250 -0.41 5.45 11.02
C SER A 250 -1.40 4.27 11.06
N GLY A 251 -1.95 3.86 9.90
CA GLY A 251 -2.85 2.72 9.79
C GLY A 251 -2.18 1.35 9.73
N ILE A 252 -0.85 1.27 9.56
CA ILE A 252 -0.15 -0.01 9.37
C ILE A 252 0.19 -0.63 10.73
N VAL A 253 -0.42 -1.78 11.01
CA VAL A 253 -0.32 -2.46 12.31
C VAL A 253 0.95 -3.31 12.44
N ASN A 254 1.40 -3.91 11.33
CA ASN A 254 2.52 -4.87 11.28
C ASN A 254 3.87 -4.25 10.89
N ARG A 255 4.04 -2.94 11.02
CA ARG A 255 5.28 -2.30 10.61
C ARG A 255 6.36 -2.50 11.68
N LEU A 256 7.41 -3.26 11.34
CA LEU A 256 8.64 -3.40 12.15
C LEU A 256 9.22 -2.04 12.58
N ASP A 257 8.89 -0.96 11.84
CA ASP A 257 9.23 0.42 12.16
C ASP A 257 8.78 0.87 13.56
N TYR A 258 7.85 0.16 14.23
CA TYR A 258 7.51 0.42 15.64
C TYR A 258 8.76 0.39 16.55
N LEU A 259 9.76 -0.43 16.21
CA LEU A 259 11.04 -0.52 16.92
C LEU A 259 12.00 0.65 16.61
N THR A 260 11.70 1.44 15.57
CA THR A 260 12.52 2.58 15.10
C THR A 260 11.80 3.92 15.20
N SER A 261 10.54 3.95 15.60
CA SER A 261 9.67 5.13 15.53
C SER A 261 8.89 5.33 16.82
N GLU A 262 9.56 5.40 17.96
CA GLU A 262 9.00 6.13 19.08
C GLU A 262 8.89 7.61 18.64
N ASN A 263 7.68 8.08 18.34
CA ASN A 263 7.27 9.50 18.14
C ASN A 263 7.17 10.12 16.72
N THR A 264 7.29 9.40 15.60
CA THR A 264 7.20 10.06 14.26
C THR A 264 5.87 9.92 13.51
N ARG A 265 4.90 9.16 14.03
CA ARG A 265 3.61 8.90 13.34
C ARG A 265 2.58 10.01 13.53
N ASP A 266 2.69 10.73 14.65
CA ASP A 266 1.79 11.82 15.06
C ASP A 266 2.54 13.16 15.15
N ASP A 267 3.68 13.25 14.46
CA ASP A 267 4.46 14.50 14.34
C ASP A 267 3.68 15.52 13.50
N ALA A 268 2.98 16.43 14.18
CA ALA A 268 2.07 17.39 13.54
C ALA A 268 2.72 18.20 12.39
N PRO A 269 3.95 18.74 12.50
CA PRO A 269 4.67 19.34 11.39
C PRO A 269 4.83 18.43 10.16
N ARG A 270 5.21 17.17 10.38
CA ARG A 270 5.34 16.18 9.31
C ARG A 270 3.99 15.85 8.68
N LEU A 271 2.96 15.67 9.51
CA LEU A 271 1.59 15.39 9.06
C LEU A 271 1.07 16.52 8.15
N ALA A 272 1.28 17.77 8.56
CA ALA A 272 0.93 18.94 7.76
C ALA A 272 1.72 19.01 6.43
N SER A 273 3.03 18.71 6.45
CA SER A 273 3.82 18.66 5.22
C SER A 273 3.33 17.57 4.25
N LEU A 274 2.93 16.41 4.79
CA LEU A 274 2.41 15.30 4.00
C LEU A 274 1.05 15.64 3.39
N SER A 275 0.13 16.23 4.15
CA SER A 275 -1.20 16.63 3.63
C SER A 275 -1.10 17.71 2.54
N ILE A 276 -0.19 18.67 2.68
CA ILE A 276 0.09 19.66 1.64
C ILE A 276 0.60 18.98 0.36
N PHE A 277 1.53 18.03 0.49
CA PHE A 277 2.05 17.27 -0.65
C PHE A 277 0.95 16.44 -1.32
N GLN A 278 0.15 15.73 -0.55
CA GLN A 278 -0.98 14.93 -1.03
C GLN A 278 -2.00 15.77 -1.80
N ARG A 279 -2.38 16.94 -1.26
CA ARG A 279 -3.24 17.90 -1.98
C ARG A 279 -2.61 18.35 -3.29
N LYS A 280 -1.32 18.69 -3.32
CA LYS A 280 -0.61 19.08 -4.55
C LYS A 280 -0.66 17.99 -5.61
N MET A 281 -0.49 16.72 -5.23
CA MET A 281 -0.58 15.57 -6.15
C MET A 281 -1.96 15.46 -6.81
N ILE A 282 -3.03 15.62 -6.03
CA ILE A 282 -4.41 15.57 -6.56
C ILE A 282 -4.66 16.73 -7.52
N LEU A 283 -4.31 17.95 -7.11
CA LEU A 283 -4.48 19.14 -7.94
C LEU A 283 -3.65 19.08 -9.23
N HIS A 284 -2.47 18.45 -9.18
CA HIS A 284 -1.66 18.21 -10.37
C HIS A 284 -2.33 17.19 -11.31
N ALA A 285 -2.84 16.07 -10.78
CA ALA A 285 -3.55 15.06 -11.56
C ALA A 285 -4.80 15.63 -12.27
N MET A 286 -5.52 16.57 -11.65
CA MET A 286 -6.69 17.23 -12.26
C MET A 286 -6.38 18.08 -13.50
N LYS A 287 -5.11 18.48 -13.68
CA LYS A 287 -4.65 19.26 -14.85
C LYS A 287 -4.54 18.44 -16.13
N PHE A 288 -4.50 17.12 -16.04
CA PHE A 288 -4.42 16.27 -17.23
C PHE A 288 -5.75 16.36 -18.00
N PRO A 289 -5.72 16.76 -19.29
CA PRO A 289 -6.92 17.22 -20.00
C PRO A 289 -7.96 16.11 -20.21
N ALA A 290 -7.50 14.89 -20.51
CA ALA A 290 -8.38 13.74 -20.76
C ALA A 290 -8.78 12.99 -19.48
N VAL A 291 -8.26 13.36 -18.30
CA VAL A 291 -8.52 12.63 -17.06
C VAL A 291 -9.97 12.76 -16.65
N THR A 292 -10.66 11.64 -16.54
CA THR A 292 -12.05 11.55 -16.10
C THR A 292 -12.18 10.93 -14.72
N ARG A 293 -11.17 10.19 -14.24
CA ARG A 293 -11.22 9.49 -12.95
C ARG A 293 -9.87 9.53 -12.24
N ILE A 294 -9.87 9.97 -10.97
CA ILE A 294 -8.68 10.06 -10.12
C ILE A 294 -8.99 9.35 -8.81
N VAL A 295 -8.20 8.35 -8.46
CA VAL A 295 -8.28 7.70 -7.16
C VAL A 295 -7.14 8.17 -6.28
N TYR A 296 -7.48 8.70 -5.11
CA TYR A 296 -6.56 9.06 -4.06
C TYR A 296 -6.67 8.06 -2.91
N SER A 297 -5.55 7.56 -2.42
CA SER A 297 -5.52 6.68 -1.25
C SER A 297 -4.36 6.96 -0.31
N THR A 298 -4.57 6.60 0.96
CA THR A 298 -3.50 6.61 1.96
C THR A 298 -3.58 5.40 2.88
N CYS A 299 -2.44 5.11 3.50
CA CYS A 299 -2.26 4.17 4.59
C CYS A 299 -2.41 4.82 5.98
N SER A 300 -3.18 5.91 6.08
CA SER A 300 -3.32 6.75 7.28
C SER A 300 -4.71 6.68 7.88
N ILE A 301 -4.78 6.75 9.20
CA ILE A 301 -6.04 6.93 9.94
C ILE A 301 -6.37 8.42 10.20
N HIS A 302 -5.42 9.32 9.95
CA HIS A 302 -5.53 10.75 10.28
C HIS A 302 -6.45 11.48 9.30
N ILE A 303 -7.34 12.32 9.84
CA ILE A 303 -8.29 13.12 9.04
C ILE A 303 -7.54 14.13 8.16
N GLU A 304 -6.42 14.65 8.68
CA GLU A 304 -5.56 15.64 8.06
C GLU A 304 -4.97 15.18 6.73
N GLU A 305 -4.71 13.88 6.56
CA GLU A 305 -4.23 13.28 5.31
C GLU A 305 -5.40 12.78 4.43
N ASN A 306 -6.62 12.73 4.96
CA ASN A 306 -7.75 12.06 4.34
C ASN A 306 -8.86 13.06 3.99
N GLU A 307 -9.91 13.16 4.82
CA GLU A 307 -11.06 14.02 4.56
C GLU A 307 -10.68 15.50 4.43
N ALA A 308 -9.71 15.98 5.20
CA ALA A 308 -9.25 17.37 5.12
C ALA A 308 -8.63 17.69 3.75
N VAL A 309 -7.84 16.75 3.20
CA VAL A 309 -7.26 16.87 1.86
C VAL A 309 -8.37 16.87 0.81
N VAL A 310 -9.32 15.94 0.91
CA VAL A 310 -10.45 15.84 -0.02
C VAL A 310 -11.29 17.11 0.01
N GLU A 311 -11.66 17.59 1.18
CA GLU A 311 -12.43 18.82 1.34
C GLU A 311 -11.71 20.02 0.73
N ALA A 312 -10.41 20.17 1.01
CA ALA A 312 -9.61 21.26 0.47
C ALA A 312 -9.55 21.23 -1.07
N VAL A 313 -9.49 20.03 -1.68
CA VAL A 313 -9.55 19.87 -3.13
C VAL A 313 -10.94 20.23 -3.68
N LEU A 314 -12.02 19.79 -3.02
CA LEU A 314 -13.40 20.06 -3.46
C LEU A 314 -13.82 21.54 -3.35
N ARG A 315 -13.03 22.37 -2.66
CA ARG A 315 -13.22 23.82 -2.58
C ARG A 315 -12.32 24.61 -3.54
N GLU A 316 -11.30 23.97 -4.11
CA GLU A 316 -10.32 24.64 -4.97
C GLU A 316 -10.95 25.02 -6.32
N ARG A 317 -10.76 26.25 -6.79
CA ARG A 317 -11.16 26.64 -8.15
C ARG A 317 -9.97 26.52 -9.12
N PRO A 318 -10.18 26.12 -10.39
CA PRO A 318 -11.46 25.79 -11.02
C PRO A 318 -11.98 24.37 -10.72
N TRP A 319 -11.18 23.52 -10.07
CA TRP A 319 -11.42 22.07 -9.97
C TRP A 319 -12.74 21.66 -9.30
N SER A 320 -13.21 22.41 -8.31
CA SER A 320 -14.53 22.25 -7.67
C SER A 320 -15.71 22.36 -8.65
N GLN A 321 -15.50 23.05 -9.78
CA GLN A 321 -16.48 23.15 -10.85
C GLN A 321 -16.36 21.99 -11.85
N GLU A 322 -15.19 21.37 -11.99
CA GLU A 322 -14.92 20.32 -12.98
C GLU A 322 -14.99 18.90 -12.42
N PHE A 323 -14.73 18.69 -11.14
CA PHE A 323 -14.68 17.38 -10.50
C PHE A 323 -15.65 17.29 -9.32
N ILE A 324 -16.15 16.08 -9.08
CA ILE A 324 -16.94 15.69 -7.90
C ILE A 324 -16.41 14.37 -7.34
N LEU A 325 -16.83 14.01 -6.14
CA LEU A 325 -16.64 12.64 -5.66
C LEU A 325 -17.55 11.69 -6.45
N ALA A 326 -17.02 10.54 -6.85
CA ALA A 326 -17.80 9.46 -7.41
C ALA A 326 -18.80 8.98 -6.37
N HIS A 327 -20.05 8.73 -6.80
CA HIS A 327 -21.11 8.28 -5.90
C HIS A 327 -20.72 6.96 -5.20
N ARG A 328 -21.21 6.73 -3.96
CA ARG A 328 -20.96 5.51 -3.18
C ARG A 328 -21.12 4.21 -3.97
N THR A 329 -22.09 4.16 -4.88
CA THR A 329 -22.36 2.96 -5.71
C THR A 329 -21.21 2.62 -6.66
N GLN A 330 -20.33 3.57 -6.96
CA GLN A 330 -19.14 3.41 -7.79
C GLN A 330 -17.85 3.23 -6.98
N VAL A 331 -17.93 3.25 -5.64
CA VAL A 331 -16.77 3.22 -4.73
C VAL A 331 -17.04 2.20 -3.64
N LEU A 332 -16.82 0.92 -3.98
CA LEU A 332 -17.02 -0.24 -3.08
C LEU A 332 -18.40 -0.23 -2.39
N PRO A 333 -19.50 -0.39 -3.15
CA PRO A 333 -20.87 -0.25 -2.64
C PRO A 333 -21.15 -1.10 -1.40
N ASN A 334 -20.60 -2.33 -1.35
CA ASN A 334 -20.82 -3.32 -0.29
C ASN A 334 -19.87 -3.18 0.90
N TRP A 335 -18.87 -2.29 0.83
CA TRP A 335 -18.08 -1.96 2.00
C TRP A 335 -18.95 -1.11 2.94
N ASP A 336 -18.84 -1.23 4.26
CA ASP A 336 -19.71 -0.48 5.17
C ASP A 336 -19.07 0.81 5.67
N ARG A 337 -17.79 0.74 6.07
CA ARG A 337 -17.09 1.85 6.71
C ARG A 337 -16.82 2.98 5.71
N ARG A 338 -17.21 4.20 6.07
CA ARG A 338 -17.12 5.40 5.22
C ARG A 338 -16.29 6.51 5.84
N GLY A 339 -16.19 7.63 5.12
CA GLY A 339 -15.49 8.83 5.58
C GLY A 339 -16.00 9.31 6.94
N ALA A 340 -15.09 9.88 7.73
CA ALA A 340 -15.40 10.47 9.02
C ALA A 340 -16.05 11.85 8.87
N LEU A 341 -16.76 12.28 9.91
CA LEU A 341 -17.28 13.65 9.99
C LEU A 341 -16.12 14.65 10.03
N HIS A 342 -16.04 15.51 9.01
CA HIS A 342 -15.04 16.55 8.93
C HIS A 342 -15.51 17.75 8.11
N GLY A 343 -15.24 18.95 8.65
CA GLY A 343 -15.45 20.21 7.96
C GLY A 343 -16.89 20.41 7.48
N ALA A 344 -17.03 20.82 6.23
CA ALA A 344 -18.29 21.02 5.50
C ALA A 344 -18.54 19.94 4.45
N LEU A 345 -17.93 18.76 4.58
CA LEU A 345 -18.31 17.62 3.75
C LEU A 345 -19.77 17.24 4.06
N SER A 346 -20.59 17.19 3.02
CA SER A 346 -21.96 16.70 3.12
C SER A 346 -22.00 15.20 3.44
N LEU A 347 -23.15 14.71 3.91
CA LEU A 347 -23.35 13.29 4.20
C LEU A 347 -23.08 12.40 2.97
N ASP A 348 -23.52 12.83 1.79
CA ASP A 348 -23.31 12.10 0.53
C ASP A 348 -21.83 12.05 0.14
N GLN A 349 -21.09 13.14 0.37
CA GLN A 349 -19.65 13.18 0.14
C GLN A 349 -18.93 12.23 1.10
N MET A 350 -19.26 12.25 2.40
CA MET A 350 -18.67 11.31 3.37
C MET A 350 -18.98 9.86 3.01
N ASN A 351 -20.20 9.57 2.57
CA ASN A 351 -20.63 8.24 2.09
C ASN A 351 -19.93 7.78 0.81
N SER A 352 -19.31 8.70 0.07
CA SER A 352 -18.52 8.42 -1.12
C SER A 352 -17.04 8.13 -0.82
N LEU A 353 -16.60 8.34 0.43
CA LEU A 353 -15.24 8.05 0.89
C LEU A 353 -15.19 6.70 1.58
N VAL A 354 -14.10 5.96 1.39
CA VAL A 354 -13.89 4.66 2.04
C VAL A 354 -12.81 4.79 3.11
N ARG A 355 -13.11 4.26 4.30
CA ARG A 355 -12.12 4.06 5.37
C ARG A 355 -12.00 2.59 5.72
N CYS A 356 -10.82 2.20 6.14
CA CYS A 356 -10.53 0.93 6.77
C CYS A 356 -9.95 1.22 8.16
N SER A 357 -10.32 0.42 9.14
CA SER A 357 -9.86 0.53 10.52
C SER A 357 -9.01 -0.69 10.89
N PRO A 358 -7.79 -0.47 11.42
CA PRO A 358 -6.86 -1.56 11.65
C PRO A 358 -7.41 -2.61 12.63
N GLY A 359 -7.66 -3.83 12.14
CA GLY A 359 -8.12 -4.98 12.92
C GLY A 359 -9.58 -4.92 13.43
N GLU A 360 -10.36 -3.92 13.05
CA GLU A 360 -11.80 -3.83 13.37
C GLU A 360 -12.71 -4.31 12.23
N ASP A 361 -12.27 -4.11 10.99
CA ASP A 361 -13.02 -4.62 9.83
C ASP A 361 -12.85 -6.14 9.73
N ILE A 362 -13.82 -6.87 9.18
CA ILE A 362 -13.78 -8.34 9.10
C ILE A 362 -13.28 -8.79 7.71
N PRO A 363 -12.34 -9.74 7.60
CA PRO A 363 -11.64 -10.47 8.67
C PRO A 363 -10.40 -9.77 9.26
N GLY A 364 -10.16 -8.50 8.94
CA GLY A 364 -9.09 -7.67 9.50
C GLY A 364 -8.34 -6.99 8.40
N THR A 365 -8.25 -5.66 8.37
CA THR A 365 -7.43 -4.92 7.39
C THR A 365 -6.46 -4.00 8.12
N ASN A 366 -5.48 -3.43 7.41
CA ASN A 366 -4.79 -2.23 7.91
C ASN A 366 -5.68 -0.99 7.81
N GLY A 367 -5.35 0.05 8.57
CA GLY A 367 -5.95 1.36 8.41
C GLY A 367 -5.64 1.96 7.04
N PHE A 368 -6.69 2.42 6.35
CA PHE A 368 -6.58 2.85 4.96
C PHE A 368 -7.69 3.85 4.61
N PHE A 369 -7.48 4.62 3.56
CA PHE A 369 -8.44 5.59 3.03
C PHE A 369 -8.45 5.56 1.51
N VAL A 370 -9.62 5.71 0.90
CA VAL A 370 -9.79 5.87 -0.55
C VAL A 370 -10.85 6.93 -0.87
N ALA A 371 -10.51 7.84 -1.78
CA ALA A 371 -11.41 8.81 -2.39
C ALA A 371 -11.32 8.68 -3.92
N CYS A 372 -12.44 8.80 -4.61
CA CYS A 372 -12.48 8.80 -6.07
C CYS A 372 -13.10 10.10 -6.57
N PHE A 373 -12.34 10.88 -7.33
CA PHE A 373 -12.83 12.05 -8.04
C PHE A 373 -13.18 11.66 -9.47
N VAL A 374 -14.32 12.14 -9.96
CA VAL A 374 -14.74 11.99 -11.35
C VAL A 374 -14.99 13.36 -11.96
N ARG A 375 -14.56 13.53 -13.22
CA ARG A 375 -14.83 14.75 -13.98
C ARG A 375 -16.33 14.81 -14.26
N LYS A 376 -16.96 15.97 -14.02
CA LYS A 376 -18.36 16.20 -14.33
C LYS A 376 -18.55 16.05 -15.84
N VAL A 377 -19.54 15.27 -16.23
CA VAL A 377 -20.01 15.26 -17.62
C VAL A 377 -20.77 16.57 -17.82
N ILE A 378 -20.16 17.52 -18.51
CA ILE A 378 -20.88 18.71 -18.95
C ILE A 378 -21.82 18.22 -20.05
N ALA A 379 -23.12 18.20 -19.77
CA ALA A 379 -24.11 18.02 -20.81
C ALA A 379 -23.97 19.22 -21.76
N ASN A 380 -23.37 19.02 -22.93
CA ASN A 380 -23.46 20.03 -23.99
C ASN A 380 -24.96 20.17 -24.32
N PRO A 381 -25.54 21.38 -24.25
CA PRO A 381 -26.87 21.58 -24.77
C PRO A 381 -26.81 21.22 -26.26
N SER A 382 -27.57 20.21 -26.65
CA SER A 382 -27.75 19.81 -28.04
C SER A 382 -28.01 21.07 -28.87
N HIS A 383 -27.22 21.30 -29.92
CA HIS A 383 -27.59 22.24 -30.97
C HIS A 383 -28.86 21.71 -31.63
N GLY A 384 -30.01 22.22 -31.17
CA GLY A 384 -31.32 22.06 -31.79
C GLY A 384 -31.60 23.16 -32.79
#